data_AF-A0A968TV06-F1
#
_entry.id   AF-A0A968TV06-F1
#
_cell.length_a   1.000
_cell.length_b   1.000
_cell.length_c   1.000
_cell.angle_alpha   90.00
_cell.angle_beta   90.00
_cell.angle_gamma   90.00
#
_symmetry.space_group_name_H-M   'P 1'
#
loop_
_entity.id
_entity.type
_entity.pdbx_description
1 polymer ?
#
loop_
_entity_poly.entity_id
_entity_poly.type
_entity_poly.pdbx_seq_one_letter_code
_entity_poly.pdbx_strand_id
1 'polypeptide(L)'
;MQAVQTPKGRLRTLAFPRLAMLSSERWLIGTHMISALFALAFGILMGPFQTFRRAPAFVEAFPDWQIPVFSYYYQALTMHGVMNALFFTTFFIVGFSYFVTQRSLQREVNQPAAWTAFALMLVGLLLLLYAIGSNQANVLYTFYPPMIAHPTFYLGLVLLVVGTWIASVLVFLAYRDWRREHPGEQVPLAVFAVTVNFIMWNIATIAVAAEILFMLLPASLGLIYITDPQFARVLFWFFGHPLVYFWLIPTYISWYTMLPKQAGGRLFSDALGRVPLSCCCSSPFRSVHTTSSRSGGEQRLEGYSDDPDAGGGSAKLY
;
A
#
# COMPACT_ATOMS: atom_id res chain seq x y z
N MET A 1 -70.42 -1.96 -11.24
CA MET A 1 -68.99 -2.31 -11.38
C MET A 1 -68.29 -1.15 -12.07
N GLN A 2 -67.55 -0.33 -11.31
CA GLN A 2 -66.63 0.66 -11.88
C GLN A 2 -65.24 0.35 -11.32
N ALA A 3 -64.33 0.00 -12.22
CA ALA A 3 -62.96 -0.37 -11.90
C ALA A 3 -62.18 0.87 -11.42
N VAL A 4 -61.61 0.78 -10.23
CA VAL A 4 -60.67 1.76 -9.69
C VAL A 4 -59.39 1.66 -10.52
N GLN A 5 -59.09 2.70 -11.30
CA GLN A 5 -57.81 2.81 -12.01
C GLN A 5 -56.70 3.09 -10.98
N THR A 6 -55.77 2.14 -10.87
CA THR A 6 -54.52 2.31 -10.12
C THR A 6 -53.65 3.37 -10.81
N PRO A 7 -53.10 4.37 -10.10
CA PRO A 7 -52.20 5.33 -10.72
C PRO A 7 -50.91 4.62 -11.12
N LYS A 8 -50.57 4.67 -12.41
CA LYS A 8 -49.28 4.21 -12.95
C LYS A 8 -48.16 4.93 -12.20
N GLY A 9 -47.46 4.19 -11.34
CA GLY A 9 -46.26 4.68 -10.68
C GLY A 9 -45.27 5.14 -11.75
N ARG A 10 -44.97 6.44 -11.77
CA ARG A 10 -43.75 6.92 -12.41
C ARG A 10 -42.61 6.23 -11.69
N LEU A 11 -41.94 5.30 -12.37
CA LEU A 11 -40.60 4.89 -12.00
C LEU A 11 -39.80 6.19 -11.86
N ARG A 12 -39.50 6.59 -10.61
CA ARG A 12 -38.45 7.57 -10.36
C ARG A 12 -37.19 6.92 -10.92
N THR A 13 -36.84 7.25 -12.15
CA THR A 13 -35.48 7.11 -12.63
C THR A 13 -34.62 7.70 -11.52
N LEU A 14 -33.76 6.86 -10.93
CA LEU A 14 -32.71 7.29 -10.02
C LEU A 14 -31.78 8.20 -10.82
N ALA A 15 -32.18 9.46 -10.97
CA ALA A 15 -31.32 10.51 -11.46
C ALA A 15 -30.33 10.75 -10.32
N PHE A 16 -29.14 10.15 -10.44
CA PHE A 16 -28.02 10.54 -9.61
C PHE A 16 -27.89 12.07 -9.73
N PRO A 17 -27.90 12.81 -8.61
CA PRO A 17 -27.64 14.24 -8.69
C PRO A 17 -26.31 14.39 -9.43
N ARG A 18 -26.29 15.18 -10.51
CA ARG A 18 -25.05 15.71 -11.07
C ARG A 18 -24.47 16.64 -10.01
N LEU A 19 -23.94 16.06 -8.96
CA LEU A 19 -22.97 16.68 -8.09
C LEU A 19 -21.82 17.01 -9.03
N ALA A 20 -21.82 18.26 -9.50
CA ALA A 20 -20.90 18.74 -10.51
C ALA A 20 -19.49 18.60 -9.95
N MET A 21 -18.84 17.46 -10.17
CA MET A 21 -17.40 17.49 -10.30
C MET A 21 -17.15 18.39 -11.51
N LEU A 22 -16.31 19.40 -11.32
CA LEU A 22 -15.74 20.09 -12.47
C LEU A 22 -15.11 19.01 -13.35
N SER A 23 -15.29 19.11 -14.68
CA SER A 23 -14.93 18.02 -15.60
C SER A 23 -13.48 17.57 -15.42
N SER A 24 -12.59 18.49 -15.05
CA SER A 24 -11.20 18.29 -14.65
C SER A 24 -11.04 17.34 -13.46
N GLU A 25 -11.79 17.53 -12.37
CA GLU A 25 -11.73 16.69 -11.16
C GLU A 25 -12.09 15.24 -11.47
N ARG A 26 -13.14 15.04 -12.28
CA ARG A 26 -13.62 13.72 -12.68
C ARG A 26 -12.53 12.94 -13.43
N TRP A 27 -11.82 13.61 -14.33
CA TRP A 27 -10.73 12.97 -15.07
C TRP A 27 -9.55 12.64 -14.18
N LEU A 28 -9.11 13.57 -13.32
CA LEU A 28 -8.00 13.32 -12.41
C LEU A 28 -8.27 12.10 -11.52
N ILE A 29 -9.42 12.08 -10.83
CA ILE A 29 -9.80 10.98 -9.94
C ILE A 29 -10.02 9.71 -10.75
N GLY A 30 -10.73 9.80 -11.88
CA GLY A 30 -10.98 8.68 -12.78
C GLY A 30 -9.69 8.01 -13.26
N THR A 31 -8.69 8.79 -13.66
CA THR A 31 -7.39 8.26 -14.10
C THR A 31 -6.65 7.57 -12.96
N HIS A 32 -6.65 8.12 -11.74
CA HIS A 32 -6.09 7.42 -10.58
C HIS A 32 -6.76 6.06 -10.34
N MET A 33 -8.10 6.02 -10.40
CA MET A 33 -8.85 4.78 -10.22
C MET A 33 -8.55 3.77 -11.34
N ILE A 34 -8.49 4.20 -12.59
CA ILE A 34 -8.17 3.32 -13.73
C ILE A 34 -6.75 2.78 -13.60
N SER A 35 -5.76 3.64 -13.29
CA SER A 35 -4.38 3.20 -13.06
C SER A 35 -4.28 2.21 -11.90
N ALA A 36 -4.99 2.45 -10.80
CA ALA A 36 -5.04 1.54 -9.67
C ALA A 36 -5.63 0.18 -10.05
N LEU A 37 -6.80 0.17 -10.71
CA LEU A 37 -7.47 -1.06 -11.13
C LEU A 37 -6.66 -1.83 -12.19
N PHE A 38 -5.97 -1.12 -13.08
CA PHE A 38 -5.04 -1.73 -14.02
C PHE A 38 -3.88 -2.41 -13.29
N ALA A 39 -3.26 -1.71 -12.33
CA ALA A 39 -2.17 -2.28 -11.53
C ALA A 39 -2.63 -3.51 -10.73
N LEU A 40 -3.82 -3.45 -10.14
CA LEU A 40 -4.44 -4.56 -9.42
C LEU A 40 -4.71 -5.75 -10.34
N ALA A 41 -5.34 -5.52 -11.49
CA ALA A 41 -5.65 -6.59 -12.44
C ALA A 41 -4.37 -7.27 -12.93
N PHE A 42 -3.38 -6.48 -13.33
CA PHE A 42 -2.10 -7.00 -13.81
C PHE A 42 -1.35 -7.77 -12.72
N GLY A 43 -1.29 -7.24 -11.49
CA GLY A 43 -0.65 -7.94 -10.38
C GLY A 43 -1.39 -9.21 -9.98
N ILE A 44 -2.74 -9.18 -9.86
CA ILE A 44 -3.55 -10.36 -9.51
C ILE A 44 -3.37 -11.51 -10.51
N LEU A 45 -3.23 -11.24 -11.81
CA LEU A 45 -3.01 -12.28 -12.82
C LEU A 45 -1.79 -13.16 -12.51
N MET A 46 -0.82 -12.65 -11.74
CA MET A 46 0.35 -13.41 -11.30
C MET A 46 0.12 -14.30 -10.08
N GLY A 47 -0.93 -14.05 -9.30
CA GLY A 47 -1.26 -14.84 -8.11
C GLY A 47 -1.53 -16.32 -8.43
N PRO A 48 -2.43 -16.65 -9.38
CA PRO A 48 -2.69 -18.04 -9.78
C PRO A 48 -1.42 -18.78 -10.23
N PHE A 49 -0.57 -18.13 -11.02
CA PHE A 49 0.70 -18.74 -11.45
C PHE A 49 1.64 -19.04 -10.28
N GLN A 50 1.65 -18.19 -9.25
CA GLN A 50 2.40 -18.47 -8.03
C GLN A 50 1.83 -19.65 -7.26
N THR A 51 0.50 -19.76 -7.18
CA THR A 51 -0.19 -20.88 -6.55
C THR A 51 0.13 -22.19 -7.25
N PHE A 52 0.03 -22.25 -8.58
CA PHE A 52 0.35 -23.45 -9.35
C PHE A 52 1.81 -23.89 -9.15
N ARG A 53 2.75 -22.94 -9.12
CA ARG A 53 4.17 -23.28 -8.91
C ARG A 53 4.52 -23.70 -7.48
N ARG A 54 3.64 -23.46 -6.51
CA ARG A 54 3.79 -23.90 -5.12
C ARG A 54 2.92 -25.09 -4.73
N ALA A 55 1.93 -25.46 -5.54
CA ALA A 55 1.03 -26.56 -5.25
C ALA A 55 1.71 -27.92 -5.55
N PRO A 56 1.94 -28.79 -4.54
CA PRO A 56 2.68 -30.05 -4.75
C PRO A 56 2.06 -30.94 -5.83
N ALA A 57 0.74 -31.13 -5.78
CA ALA A 57 0.02 -31.93 -6.77
C ALA A 57 0.13 -31.39 -8.21
N PHE A 58 0.25 -30.06 -8.38
CA PHE A 58 0.41 -29.47 -9.70
C PHE A 58 1.85 -29.60 -10.20
N VAL A 59 2.83 -29.40 -9.33
CA VAL A 59 4.25 -29.56 -9.68
C VAL A 59 4.58 -31.01 -10.03
N GLU A 60 3.99 -31.98 -9.33
CA GLU A 60 4.11 -33.40 -9.66
C GLU A 60 3.44 -33.75 -11.00
N ALA A 61 2.25 -33.21 -11.26
CA ALA A 61 1.52 -33.46 -12.51
C ALA A 61 2.15 -32.75 -13.73
N PHE A 62 2.79 -31.60 -13.53
CA PHE A 62 3.35 -30.75 -14.57
C PHE A 62 4.76 -30.23 -14.20
N PRO A 63 5.77 -31.11 -14.15
CA PRO A 63 7.11 -30.77 -13.68
C PRO A 63 7.76 -29.65 -14.51
N ASP A 64 7.59 -29.70 -15.83
CA ASP A 64 8.19 -28.77 -16.80
C ASP A 64 7.34 -27.52 -17.07
N TRP A 65 6.19 -27.35 -16.39
CA TRP A 65 5.36 -26.17 -16.60
C TRP A 65 6.05 -24.90 -16.08
N GLN A 66 6.24 -23.94 -16.99
CA GLN A 66 6.80 -22.63 -16.72
C GLN A 66 5.72 -21.54 -16.77
N ILE A 67 5.99 -20.43 -16.09
CA ILE A 67 5.08 -19.28 -16.11
C ILE A 67 5.17 -18.63 -17.50
N PRO A 68 4.08 -18.55 -18.28
CA PRO A 68 4.14 -18.21 -19.70
C PRO A 68 4.60 -16.77 -20.00
N VAL A 69 4.48 -15.86 -19.02
CA VAL A 69 4.81 -14.43 -19.17
C VAL A 69 6.17 -14.08 -18.56
N PHE A 70 6.66 -14.88 -17.63
CA PHE A 70 7.83 -14.57 -16.84
C PHE A 70 8.86 -15.69 -16.90
N SER A 71 10.10 -15.33 -17.25
CA SER A 71 11.21 -16.25 -17.32
C SER A 71 11.58 -16.84 -15.95
N TYR A 72 11.21 -16.16 -14.86
CA TYR A 72 11.61 -16.54 -13.51
C TYR A 72 10.50 -16.32 -12.48
N TYR A 73 10.32 -17.28 -11.57
CA TYR A 73 9.30 -17.20 -10.51
C TYR A 73 9.41 -15.92 -9.67
N TYR A 74 10.63 -15.54 -9.28
CA TYR A 74 10.82 -14.34 -8.44
C TYR A 74 10.65 -13.03 -9.22
N GLN A 75 10.78 -13.06 -10.55
CA GLN A 75 10.41 -11.91 -11.39
C GLN A 75 8.90 -11.68 -11.32
N ALA A 76 8.11 -12.75 -11.49
CA ALA A 76 6.65 -12.71 -11.36
C ALA A 76 6.21 -12.29 -9.95
N LEU A 77 6.87 -12.82 -8.91
CA LEU A 77 6.59 -12.49 -7.52
C LEU A 77 6.93 -11.02 -7.20
N THR A 78 8.04 -10.51 -7.72
CA THR A 78 8.41 -9.10 -7.57
C THR A 78 7.38 -8.20 -8.25
N MET A 79 7.02 -8.51 -9.49
CA MET A 79 5.97 -7.79 -10.22
C MET A 79 4.64 -7.80 -9.47
N HIS A 80 4.20 -8.95 -8.98
CA HIS A 80 2.96 -9.10 -8.23
C HIS A 80 2.92 -8.19 -6.99
N GLY A 81 3.97 -8.27 -6.16
CA GLY A 81 4.06 -7.49 -4.94
C GLY A 81 4.09 -5.99 -5.22
N VAL A 82 4.93 -5.55 -6.16
CA VAL A 82 5.06 -4.12 -6.50
C VAL A 82 3.75 -3.58 -7.07
N MET A 83 3.12 -4.29 -8.02
CA MET A 83 1.90 -3.82 -8.68
C MET A 83 0.70 -3.75 -7.73
N ASN A 84 0.52 -4.77 -6.88
CA ASN A 84 -0.62 -4.81 -5.96
C ASN A 84 -0.38 -4.02 -4.68
N ALA A 85 0.75 -4.24 -3.99
CA ALA A 85 0.96 -3.69 -2.66
C ALA A 85 1.44 -2.22 -2.69
N LEU A 86 2.12 -1.79 -3.75
CA LEU A 86 2.62 -0.41 -3.87
C LEU A 86 1.78 0.42 -4.85
N PHE A 87 1.65 0.01 -6.11
CA PHE A 87 1.04 0.86 -7.13
C PHE A 87 -0.48 0.92 -7.05
N PHE A 88 -1.16 -0.23 -7.02
CA PHE A 88 -2.62 -0.27 -6.87
C PHE A 88 -3.05 0.55 -5.65
N THR A 89 -2.49 0.25 -4.48
CA THR A 89 -2.86 0.91 -3.23
C THR A 89 -2.55 2.41 -3.32
N THR A 90 -1.36 2.82 -3.73
CA THR A 90 -0.97 4.25 -3.74
C THR A 90 -1.84 5.07 -4.69
N PHE A 91 -2.03 4.62 -5.94
CA PHE A 91 -2.88 5.33 -6.90
C PHE A 91 -4.33 5.40 -6.42
N PHE A 92 -4.85 4.31 -5.85
CA PHE A 92 -6.18 4.28 -5.27
C PHE A 92 -6.30 5.27 -4.10
N ILE A 93 -5.36 5.23 -3.14
CA ILE A 93 -5.38 6.06 -1.93
C ILE A 93 -5.31 7.54 -2.30
N VAL A 94 -4.41 7.93 -3.20
CA VAL A 94 -4.27 9.34 -3.61
C VAL A 94 -5.54 9.81 -4.33
N GLY A 95 -6.03 9.05 -5.32
CA GLY A 95 -7.26 9.41 -6.04
C GLY A 95 -8.49 9.47 -5.12
N PHE A 96 -8.62 8.52 -4.21
CA PHE A 96 -9.69 8.48 -3.21
C PHE A 96 -9.58 9.65 -2.22
N SER A 97 -8.36 10.01 -1.82
CA SER A 97 -8.12 11.13 -0.90
C SER A 97 -8.48 12.47 -1.54
N TYR A 98 -8.15 12.68 -2.81
CA TYR A 98 -8.61 13.85 -3.57
C TYR A 98 -10.14 13.89 -3.63
N PHE A 99 -10.78 12.78 -4.01
CA PHE A 99 -12.23 12.68 -4.02
C PHE A 99 -12.84 13.03 -2.66
N VAL A 100 -12.41 12.38 -1.58
CA VAL A 100 -12.94 12.62 -0.23
C VAL A 100 -12.73 14.06 0.21
N THR A 101 -11.54 14.61 -0.02
CA THR A 101 -11.21 15.99 0.38
C THR A 101 -12.05 17.00 -0.38
N GLN A 102 -12.08 16.92 -1.71
CA GLN A 102 -12.81 17.87 -2.54
C GLN A 102 -14.31 17.80 -2.29
N ARG A 103 -14.87 16.60 -2.10
CA ARG A 103 -16.29 16.41 -1.85
C ARG A 103 -16.70 16.75 -0.43
N SER A 104 -15.84 16.56 0.56
CA SER A 104 -16.19 16.88 1.96
C SER A 104 -16.00 18.37 2.26
N LEU A 105 -14.99 19.01 1.67
CA LEU A 105 -14.72 20.44 1.86
C LEU A 105 -15.39 21.33 0.81
N GLN A 106 -16.03 20.74 -0.22
CA GLN A 106 -16.63 21.45 -1.36
C GLN A 106 -15.64 22.44 -2.02
N ARG A 107 -14.39 22.00 -2.17
CA ARG A 107 -13.27 22.81 -2.65
C ARG A 107 -12.38 22.00 -3.57
N GLU A 108 -11.95 22.60 -4.67
CA GLU A 108 -10.98 21.97 -5.56
C GLU A 108 -9.57 21.98 -4.96
N VAL A 109 -8.79 20.94 -5.27
CA VAL A 109 -7.33 20.98 -5.11
C VAL A 109 -6.68 21.62 -6.34
N ASN A 110 -5.46 22.12 -6.21
CA ASN A 110 -4.71 22.67 -7.35
C ASN A 110 -4.52 21.59 -8.43
N GLN A 111 -5.28 21.70 -9.52
CA GLN A 111 -5.36 20.69 -10.58
C GLN A 111 -4.01 20.47 -11.29
N PRO A 112 -3.29 21.51 -11.76
CA PRO A 112 -1.96 21.32 -12.35
C PRO A 112 -1.00 20.53 -11.46
N ALA A 113 -0.89 20.92 -10.18
CA ALA A 113 0.00 20.24 -9.24
C ALA A 113 -0.44 18.79 -8.97
N ALA A 114 -1.75 18.52 -8.94
CA ALA A 114 -2.27 17.18 -8.74
C ALA A 114 -1.98 16.27 -9.95
N TRP A 115 -2.01 16.81 -11.18
CA TRP A 115 -1.57 16.10 -12.37
C TRP A 115 -0.06 15.90 -12.40
N THR A 116 0.74 16.85 -11.91
CA THR A 116 2.20 16.66 -11.74
C THR A 116 2.49 15.52 -10.77
N ALA A 117 1.79 15.47 -9.63
CA ALA A 117 1.90 14.36 -8.68
C ALA A 117 1.58 13.01 -9.34
N PHE A 118 0.47 12.94 -10.08
CA PHE A 118 0.09 11.74 -10.83
C PHE A 118 1.16 11.34 -11.87
N ALA A 119 1.66 12.29 -12.65
CA ALA A 119 2.67 12.05 -13.68
C ALA A 119 3.97 11.51 -13.08
N LEU A 120 4.42 12.06 -11.94
CA LEU A 120 5.60 11.56 -11.23
C LEU A 120 5.42 10.11 -10.79
N MET A 121 4.28 9.79 -10.16
CA MET A 121 3.97 8.41 -9.77
C MET A 121 3.91 7.47 -10.98
N LEU A 122 3.34 7.93 -12.11
CA LEU A 122 3.22 7.14 -13.33
C LEU A 122 4.58 6.89 -13.99
N VAL A 123 5.43 7.90 -14.10
CA VAL A 123 6.81 7.73 -14.59
C VAL A 123 7.57 6.77 -13.67
N GLY A 124 7.37 6.89 -12.35
CA GLY A 124 7.92 5.94 -11.38
C GLY A 124 7.50 4.50 -11.65
N LEU A 125 6.22 4.26 -11.93
CA LEU A 125 5.69 2.95 -12.34
C LEU A 125 6.41 2.43 -13.59
N LEU A 126 6.52 3.26 -14.63
CA LEU A 126 7.11 2.84 -15.91
C LEU A 126 8.59 2.46 -15.76
N LEU A 127 9.37 3.20 -14.98
CA LEU A 127 10.77 2.87 -14.69
C LEU A 127 10.93 1.55 -13.93
N LEU A 128 10.01 1.28 -12.99
CA LEU A 128 9.96 0.03 -12.24
C LEU A 128 9.56 -1.15 -13.12
N LEU A 129 8.53 -0.99 -13.94
CA LEU A 129 8.11 -2.01 -14.92
C LEU A 129 9.23 -2.32 -15.91
N TYR A 130 9.97 -1.32 -16.36
CA TYR A 130 11.15 -1.52 -17.20
C TYR A 130 12.23 -2.36 -16.48
N ALA A 131 12.57 -2.03 -15.24
CA ALA A 131 13.59 -2.76 -14.48
C ALA A 131 13.19 -4.22 -14.21
N ILE A 132 11.93 -4.46 -13.85
CA ILE A 132 11.42 -5.81 -13.58
C ILE A 132 11.26 -6.59 -14.89
N GLY A 133 10.71 -5.97 -15.93
CA GLY A 133 10.48 -6.60 -17.24
C GLY A 133 11.78 -6.99 -17.96
N SER A 134 12.84 -6.20 -17.80
CA SER A 134 14.19 -6.53 -18.29
C SER A 134 14.93 -7.56 -17.43
N ASN A 135 14.28 -8.14 -16.41
CA ASN A 135 14.83 -9.12 -15.48
C ASN A 135 16.01 -8.61 -14.64
N GLN A 136 16.11 -7.28 -14.46
CA GLN A 136 17.19 -6.61 -13.72
C GLN A 136 16.77 -6.17 -12.30
N ALA A 137 15.62 -6.64 -11.82
CA ALA A 137 15.08 -6.23 -10.51
C ALA A 137 14.28 -7.34 -9.82
N ASN A 138 14.86 -8.53 -9.69
CA ASN A 138 14.24 -9.67 -9.01
C ASN A 138 14.44 -9.63 -7.49
N VAL A 139 14.12 -8.50 -6.87
CA VAL A 139 14.45 -8.20 -5.46
C VAL A 139 13.24 -8.21 -4.54
N LEU A 140 12.08 -8.66 -5.02
CA LEU A 140 10.78 -8.57 -4.35
C LEU A 140 10.38 -7.11 -4.08
N TYR A 141 9.18 -6.92 -3.52
CA TYR A 141 8.69 -5.59 -3.16
C TYR A 141 9.39 -4.99 -1.92
N THR A 142 10.21 -5.78 -1.21
CA THR A 142 10.99 -5.33 -0.04
C THR A 142 12.43 -4.99 -0.34
N PHE A 143 12.97 -5.38 -1.51
CA PHE A 143 14.27 -4.96 -2.03
C PHE A 143 15.45 -5.00 -1.04
N TYR A 144 15.53 -6.04 -0.21
CA TYR A 144 16.54 -6.13 0.85
C TYR A 144 17.96 -6.31 0.29
N PRO A 145 18.93 -5.51 0.76
CA PRO A 145 20.35 -5.81 0.58
C PRO A 145 20.74 -7.20 1.13
N PRO A 146 21.74 -7.88 0.54
CA PRO A 146 22.66 -7.40 -0.50
C PRO A 146 22.12 -7.53 -1.94
N MET A 147 20.85 -7.89 -2.15
CA MET A 147 20.28 -8.00 -3.50
C MET A 147 19.98 -6.62 -4.06
N ILE A 148 20.88 -6.11 -4.92
CA ILE A 148 20.76 -4.79 -5.53
C ILE A 148 20.12 -4.91 -6.92
N ALA A 149 19.07 -4.13 -7.15
CA ALA A 149 18.39 -4.03 -8.44
C ALA A 149 19.00 -2.94 -9.33
N HIS A 150 18.57 -2.88 -10.59
CA HIS A 150 18.93 -1.80 -11.50
C HIS A 150 18.52 -0.42 -10.93
N PRO A 151 19.32 0.66 -11.14
CA PRO A 151 19.03 2.00 -10.61
C PRO A 151 17.63 2.54 -10.94
N THR A 152 17.07 2.19 -12.10
CA THR A 152 15.71 2.62 -12.50
C THR A 152 14.62 2.07 -11.58
N PHE A 153 14.84 0.91 -10.93
CA PHE A 153 13.93 0.37 -9.92
C PHE A 153 13.83 1.33 -8.73
N TYR A 154 14.98 1.74 -8.18
CA TYR A 154 15.06 2.64 -7.04
C TYR A 154 14.59 4.05 -7.37
N LEU A 155 14.97 4.58 -8.55
CA LEU A 155 14.48 5.87 -9.02
C LEU A 155 12.96 5.87 -9.17
N GLY A 156 12.38 4.77 -9.67
CA GLY A 156 10.93 4.62 -9.78
C GLY A 156 10.21 4.69 -8.43
N LEU A 157 10.78 4.07 -7.39
CA LEU A 157 10.24 4.13 -6.03
C LEU A 157 10.34 5.55 -5.45
N VAL A 158 11.45 6.26 -5.68
CA VAL A 158 11.61 7.66 -5.24
C VAL A 158 10.56 8.55 -5.90
N LEU A 159 10.34 8.42 -7.21
CA LEU A 159 9.33 9.21 -7.92
C LEU A 159 7.90 8.93 -7.42
N LEU A 160 7.60 7.67 -7.08
CA LEU A 160 6.33 7.31 -6.45
C LEU A 160 6.15 8.04 -5.11
N VAL A 161 7.15 7.98 -4.23
CA VAL A 161 7.11 8.65 -2.92
C VAL A 161 6.99 10.17 -3.08
N VAL A 162 7.82 10.80 -3.92
CA VAL A 162 7.77 12.25 -4.16
C VAL A 162 6.40 12.68 -4.72
N GLY A 163 5.82 11.90 -5.63
CA GLY A 163 4.48 12.15 -6.14
C GLY A 163 3.42 12.14 -5.03
N THR A 164 3.50 11.18 -4.09
CA THR A 164 2.59 11.15 -2.93
C THR A 164 2.79 12.30 -1.96
N TRP A 165 4.02 12.82 -1.80
CA TRP A 165 4.29 13.99 -0.96
C TRP A 165 3.62 15.24 -1.53
N ILE A 166 3.74 15.46 -2.85
CA ILE A 166 3.03 16.55 -3.53
C ILE A 166 1.52 16.41 -3.31
N ALA A 167 0.96 15.20 -3.49
CA ALA A 167 -0.45 14.96 -3.24
C ALA A 167 -0.89 15.28 -1.81
N SER A 168 -0.06 14.91 -0.82
CA SER A 168 -0.32 15.21 0.58
C SER A 168 -0.32 16.71 0.87
N VAL A 169 0.62 17.46 0.29
CA VAL A 169 0.70 18.92 0.44
C VAL A 169 -0.56 19.57 -0.12
N LEU A 170 -1.07 19.12 -1.27
CA LEU A 170 -2.30 19.65 -1.85
C LEU A 170 -3.52 19.44 -0.94
N VAL A 171 -3.61 18.26 -0.31
CA VAL A 171 -4.66 17.98 0.68
C VAL A 171 -4.49 18.85 1.93
N PHE A 172 -3.28 19.03 2.43
CA PHE A 172 -3.01 19.89 3.59
C PHE A 172 -3.32 21.36 3.32
N LEU A 173 -3.03 21.86 2.11
CA LEU A 173 -3.39 23.21 1.70
C LEU A 173 -4.91 23.39 1.64
N ALA A 174 -5.64 22.45 1.02
CA ALA A 174 -7.09 22.47 0.99
C ALA A 174 -7.71 22.43 2.39
N TYR A 175 -7.16 21.61 3.28
CA TYR A 175 -7.54 21.55 4.69
C TYR A 175 -7.27 22.89 5.41
N ARG A 176 -6.07 23.45 5.27
CA ARG A 176 -5.68 24.72 5.89
C ARG A 176 -6.59 25.86 5.47
N ASP A 177 -6.85 25.97 4.16
CA ASP A 177 -7.66 27.05 3.61
C ASP A 177 -9.12 26.90 4.05
N TRP A 178 -9.65 25.67 4.13
CA TRP A 178 -10.97 25.42 4.71
C TRP A 178 -11.06 25.83 6.19
N ARG A 179 -10.03 25.52 7.00
CA ARG A 179 -9.98 25.90 8.43
C ARG A 179 -9.92 27.41 8.65
N ARG A 180 -9.33 28.18 7.72
CA ARG A 180 -9.29 29.65 7.79
C ARG A 180 -10.66 30.28 7.58
N GLU A 181 -11.47 29.68 6.71
CA GLU A 181 -12.83 30.16 6.39
C GLU A 181 -13.88 29.69 7.38
N HIS A 182 -13.63 28.58 8.10
CA HIS A 182 -14.54 27.98 9.07
C HIS A 182 -13.89 27.94 10.47
N PRO A 183 -13.61 29.10 11.09
CA PRO A 183 -12.98 29.15 12.41
C PRO A 183 -13.92 28.56 13.47
N GLY A 184 -13.41 27.63 14.27
CA GLY A 184 -14.16 26.96 15.33
C GLY A 184 -15.01 25.75 14.90
N GLU A 185 -15.17 25.52 13.59
CA GLU A 185 -15.90 24.35 13.10
C GLU A 185 -15.04 23.09 13.09
N GLN A 186 -15.68 21.96 13.41
CA GLN A 186 -15.02 20.66 13.35
C GLN A 186 -14.91 20.19 11.90
N VAL A 187 -13.70 19.81 11.49
CA VAL A 187 -13.46 19.23 10.16
C VAL A 187 -14.27 17.93 9.99
N PRO A 188 -14.85 17.67 8.80
CA PRO A 188 -15.47 16.39 8.49
C PRO A 188 -14.56 15.19 8.82
N LEU A 189 -15.11 14.15 9.44
CA LEU A 189 -14.36 12.96 9.87
C LEU A 189 -13.54 12.32 8.74
N ALA A 190 -14.11 12.29 7.52
CA ALA A 190 -13.43 11.72 6.37
C ALA A 190 -12.13 12.48 6.03
N VAL A 191 -12.14 13.82 6.08
CA VAL A 191 -10.97 14.66 5.80
C VAL A 191 -9.96 14.58 6.93
N PHE A 192 -10.43 14.49 8.17
CA PHE A 192 -9.56 14.23 9.32
C PHE A 192 -8.76 12.94 9.13
N ALA A 193 -9.44 11.85 8.79
CA ALA A 193 -8.82 10.55 8.54
C ALA A 193 -7.82 10.60 7.36
N VAL A 194 -8.17 11.26 6.26
CA VAL A 194 -7.24 11.46 5.12
C VAL A 194 -6.00 12.24 5.56
N THR A 195 -6.17 13.30 6.35
CA THR A 195 -5.08 14.13 6.85
C THR A 195 -4.14 13.33 7.74
N VAL A 196 -4.69 12.57 8.69
CA VAL A 196 -3.95 11.64 9.55
C VAL A 196 -3.18 10.61 8.71
N ASN A 197 -3.83 10.02 7.70
CA ASN A 197 -3.21 9.04 6.82
C ASN A 197 -1.98 9.60 6.12
N PHE A 198 -2.08 10.82 5.58
CA PHE A 198 -0.97 11.48 4.93
C PHE A 198 0.12 11.92 5.91
N ILE A 199 -0.20 12.35 7.13
CA ILE A 199 0.81 12.67 8.15
C ILE A 199 1.63 11.42 8.46
N MET A 200 0.97 10.30 8.77
CA MET A 200 1.62 9.02 9.02
C MET A 200 2.47 8.59 7.82
N TRP A 201 1.93 8.68 6.60
CA TRP A 201 2.64 8.33 5.37
C TRP A 201 3.91 9.16 5.16
N ASN A 202 3.84 10.48 5.31
CA ASN A 202 4.98 11.38 5.16
C ASN A 202 6.07 11.05 6.19
N ILE A 203 5.71 10.82 7.45
CA ILE A 203 6.69 10.44 8.49
C ILE A 203 7.33 9.10 8.15
N ALA A 204 6.51 8.09 7.83
CA ALA A 204 6.98 6.74 7.55
C ALA A 204 7.91 6.67 6.33
N THR A 205 7.57 7.41 5.26
CA THR A 205 8.33 7.37 4.00
C THR A 205 9.69 8.08 4.06
N ILE A 206 9.97 8.91 5.07
CA ILE A 206 11.30 9.49 5.27
C ILE A 206 12.36 8.40 5.46
N ALA A 207 12.05 7.32 6.20
CA ALA A 207 13.02 6.26 6.46
C ALA A 207 13.36 5.47 5.19
N VAL A 208 12.36 5.06 4.40
CA VAL A 208 12.61 4.34 3.13
C VAL A 208 13.24 5.27 2.08
N ALA A 209 12.92 6.57 2.08
CA ALA A 209 13.61 7.52 1.22
C ALA A 209 15.10 7.63 1.59
N ALA A 210 15.43 7.66 2.89
CA ALA A 210 16.81 7.64 3.35
C ALA A 210 17.53 6.33 2.99
N GLU A 211 16.88 5.18 3.18
CA GLU A 211 17.40 3.86 2.78
C GLU A 211 17.75 3.85 1.28
N ILE A 212 16.81 4.29 0.43
CA ILE A 212 17.03 4.28 -1.01
C ILE A 212 18.12 5.27 -1.41
N LEU A 213 18.06 6.53 -0.96
CA LEU A 213 18.96 7.58 -1.44
C LEU A 213 20.40 7.43 -0.93
N PHE A 214 20.60 6.93 0.28
CA PHE A 214 21.93 6.83 0.90
C PHE A 214 22.53 5.42 0.85
N MET A 215 21.72 4.38 0.66
CA MET A 215 22.20 2.99 0.64
C MET A 215 21.96 2.33 -0.73
N LEU A 216 20.70 2.17 -1.15
CA LEU A 216 20.38 1.31 -2.30
C LEU A 216 20.75 1.92 -3.65
N LEU A 217 20.43 3.20 -3.85
CA LEU A 217 20.70 3.89 -5.10
C LEU A 217 22.21 4.07 -5.33
N PRO A 218 23.02 4.54 -4.36
CA PRO A 218 24.47 4.59 -4.52
C PRO A 218 25.08 3.19 -4.76
N ALA A 219 24.57 2.15 -4.09
CA ALA A 219 25.03 0.78 -4.32
C ALA A 219 24.70 0.29 -5.74
N SER A 220 23.50 0.61 -6.25
CA SER A 220 23.08 0.25 -7.62
C SER A 220 23.88 0.95 -8.71
N LEU A 221 24.45 2.13 -8.40
CA LEU A 221 25.34 2.88 -9.29
C LEU A 221 26.82 2.46 -9.14
N GLY A 222 27.14 1.53 -8.23
CA GLY A 222 28.51 1.11 -7.95
C GLY A 222 29.34 2.14 -7.18
N LEU A 223 28.70 3.13 -6.54
CA LEU A 223 29.39 4.17 -5.73
C LEU A 223 29.79 3.65 -4.35
N ILE A 224 29.04 2.69 -3.81
CA ILE A 224 29.35 2.02 -2.55
C ILE A 224 29.21 0.50 -2.72
N TYR A 225 30.05 -0.25 -2.02
CA TYR A 225 30.12 -1.72 -2.14
C TYR A 225 29.64 -2.46 -0.89
N ILE A 226 29.48 -1.75 0.23
CA ILE A 226 29.05 -2.32 1.52
C ILE A 226 27.87 -1.51 2.02
N THR A 227 26.73 -2.16 2.22
CA THR A 227 25.58 -1.61 2.94
C THR A 227 25.23 -2.55 4.07
N ASP A 228 24.93 -2.02 5.27
CA ASP A 228 24.50 -2.83 6.40
C ASP A 228 23.06 -3.35 6.14
N PRO A 229 22.87 -4.68 5.96
CA PRO A 229 21.56 -5.22 5.64
C PRO A 229 20.57 -5.20 6.82
N GLN A 230 21.06 -5.10 8.07
CA GLN A 230 20.20 -4.97 9.24
C GLN A 230 19.71 -3.53 9.37
N PHE A 231 20.60 -2.56 9.18
CA PHE A 231 20.20 -1.16 9.20
C PHE A 231 19.20 -0.83 8.07
N ALA A 232 19.43 -1.34 6.86
CA ALA A 232 18.47 -1.23 5.75
C ALA A 232 17.09 -1.78 6.14
N ARG A 233 17.02 -2.98 6.74
CA ARG A 233 15.77 -3.59 7.20
C ARG A 233 15.05 -2.77 8.28
N VAL A 234 15.79 -2.14 9.19
CA VAL A 234 15.20 -1.26 10.21
C VAL A 234 14.55 -0.05 9.56
N LEU A 235 15.22 0.60 8.60
CA LEU A 235 14.66 1.72 7.85
C LEU A 235 13.45 1.29 7.00
N PHE A 236 13.57 0.15 6.32
CA PHE A 236 12.48 -0.41 5.52
C PHE A 236 11.24 -0.66 6.38
N TRP A 237 11.37 -1.28 7.56
CA TRP A 237 10.21 -1.62 8.39
C TRP A 237 9.65 -0.46 9.21
N PHE A 238 10.45 0.59 9.46
CA PHE A 238 9.91 1.87 9.92
C PHE A 238 8.88 2.43 8.91
N PHE A 239 9.09 2.18 7.62
CA PHE A 239 8.12 2.47 6.56
C PHE A 239 7.06 1.37 6.40
N GLY A 240 7.50 0.11 6.34
CA GLY A 240 6.70 -1.04 5.94
C GLY A 240 5.59 -1.41 6.92
N HIS A 241 5.74 -1.09 8.21
CA HIS A 241 4.65 -1.28 9.17
C HIS A 241 3.56 -0.20 9.02
N PRO A 242 3.85 1.11 9.03
CA PRO A 242 2.90 2.16 8.65
C PRO A 242 2.24 1.97 7.28
N LEU A 243 2.96 1.39 6.30
CA LEU A 243 2.45 1.12 4.96
C LEU A 243 1.15 0.29 4.98
N VAL A 244 1.03 -0.71 5.86
CA VAL A 244 -0.22 -1.51 5.92
C VAL A 244 -1.39 -0.73 6.51
N TYR A 245 -1.14 0.23 7.40
CA TYR A 245 -2.16 1.15 7.90
C TYR A 245 -2.56 2.16 6.81
N PHE A 246 -1.60 2.60 5.99
CA PHE A 246 -1.84 3.49 4.88
C PHE A 246 -2.85 2.91 3.88
N TRP A 247 -2.77 1.60 3.64
CA TRP A 247 -3.75 0.86 2.84
C TRP A 247 -5.12 0.76 3.48
N LEU A 248 -5.16 0.62 4.81
CA LEU A 248 -6.37 0.30 5.55
C LEU A 248 -7.25 1.53 5.82
N ILE A 249 -6.64 2.69 6.08
CA ILE A 249 -7.37 3.93 6.43
C ILE A 249 -8.42 4.35 5.38
N PRO A 250 -8.18 4.31 4.06
CA PRO A 250 -9.22 4.57 3.05
C PRO A 250 -10.46 3.67 3.18
N THR A 251 -10.24 2.38 3.45
CA THR A 251 -11.32 1.43 3.72
C THR A 251 -12.09 1.85 4.96
N TYR A 252 -11.38 2.23 6.02
CA TYR A 252 -12.00 2.72 7.25
C TYR A 252 -12.80 4.01 7.00
N ILE A 253 -12.30 4.94 6.20
CA ILE A 253 -13.04 6.14 5.80
C ILE A 253 -14.37 5.74 5.13
N SER A 254 -14.33 4.80 4.19
CA SER A 254 -15.53 4.29 3.54
C SER A 254 -16.50 3.68 4.56
N TRP A 255 -16.01 2.81 5.44
CA TRP A 255 -16.84 2.11 6.44
C TRP A 255 -17.40 3.01 7.54
N TYR A 256 -16.69 4.05 7.95
CA TYR A 256 -17.18 4.97 8.98
C TYR A 256 -18.05 6.10 8.43
N THR A 257 -17.80 6.56 7.19
CA THR A 257 -18.43 7.79 6.68
C THR A 257 -19.39 7.59 5.52
N MET A 258 -19.26 6.48 4.78
CA MET A 258 -20.06 6.18 3.58
C MET A 258 -21.02 5.00 3.79
N LEU A 259 -20.51 3.87 4.29
CA LEU A 259 -21.26 2.63 4.44
C LEU A 259 -22.50 2.76 5.35
N PRO A 260 -22.47 3.47 6.50
CA PRO A 260 -23.65 3.61 7.36
C PRO A 260 -24.78 4.35 6.63
N LYS A 261 -24.44 5.35 5.80
CA LYS A 261 -25.40 6.09 4.99
C LYS A 261 -26.00 5.22 3.88
N GLN A 262 -25.18 4.37 3.26
CA GLN A 262 -25.63 3.42 2.23
C GLN A 262 -26.57 2.35 2.82
N ALA A 263 -26.33 1.94 4.06
CA ALA A 263 -27.18 1.01 4.80
C ALA A 263 -28.43 1.66 5.43
N GLY A 264 -28.67 2.96 5.21
CA GLY A 264 -29.82 3.68 5.78
C GLY A 264 -29.68 4.04 7.27
N GLY A 265 -28.51 3.83 7.86
CA GLY A 265 -28.19 4.14 9.25
C GLY A 265 -27.42 5.45 9.45
N ARG A 266 -26.88 5.63 10.66
CA ARG A 266 -25.99 6.73 11.04
C ARG A 266 -24.76 6.18 11.74
N LEU A 267 -23.66 6.93 11.71
CA LEU A 267 -22.47 6.57 12.48
C LEU A 267 -22.79 6.64 13.98
N PHE A 268 -22.41 5.60 14.74
CA PHE A 268 -22.70 5.50 16.17
C PHE A 268 -22.03 6.61 17.00
N SER A 269 -20.78 6.96 16.71
CA SER A 269 -20.07 8.06 17.38
C SER A 269 -18.94 8.62 16.51
N ASP A 270 -18.89 9.95 16.36
CA ASP A 270 -17.82 10.66 15.66
C ASP A 270 -16.52 10.63 16.47
N ALA A 271 -16.61 10.79 17.80
CA ALA A 271 -15.45 10.75 18.70
C ALA A 271 -14.74 9.39 18.69
N LEU A 272 -15.52 8.29 18.70
CA LEU A 272 -14.98 6.93 18.58
C LEU A 272 -14.35 6.66 17.20
N GLY A 273 -14.72 7.41 16.16
CA GLY A 273 -14.04 7.37 14.87
C GLY A 273 -12.69 8.09 14.89
N ARG A 274 -12.59 9.23 15.59
CA ARG A 274 -11.36 10.07 15.61
C ARG A 274 -10.25 9.52 16.49
N VAL A 275 -10.57 8.93 17.64
CA VAL A 275 -9.57 8.44 18.60
C VAL A 275 -8.65 7.36 17.99
N PRO A 276 -9.17 6.27 17.39
CA PRO A 276 -8.32 5.24 16.79
C PRO A 276 -7.44 5.78 15.67
N LEU A 277 -7.98 6.67 14.82
CA LEU A 277 -7.23 7.31 13.74
C LEU A 277 -6.08 8.15 14.29
N SER A 278 -6.32 8.93 15.36
CA SER A 278 -5.29 9.76 15.98
C SER A 278 -4.13 8.92 16.56
N CYS A 279 -4.45 7.74 17.11
CA CYS A 279 -3.46 6.82 17.65
C CYS A 279 -2.62 6.12 16.57
N CYS A 280 -3.10 6.01 15.32
CA CYS A 280 -2.28 5.43 14.24
C CYS A 280 -0.98 6.22 13.98
N CYS A 281 -0.97 7.53 14.27
CA CYS A 281 0.23 8.35 14.14
C CYS A 281 1.31 8.05 15.20
N SER A 282 0.97 7.40 16.33
CA SER A 282 1.92 7.19 17.44
C SER A 282 2.69 5.87 17.39
N SER A 283 2.42 4.98 16.43
CA SER A 283 2.97 3.62 16.39
C SER A 283 4.04 3.29 15.32
N PRO A 284 4.85 4.20 14.76
CA PRO A 284 5.86 3.80 13.76
C PRO A 284 7.00 2.94 14.34
N PHE A 285 7.06 2.73 15.66
CA PHE A 285 8.24 2.18 16.35
C PHE A 285 8.25 0.65 16.61
N ARG A 286 7.31 -0.14 16.07
CA ARG A 286 7.25 -1.58 16.41
C ARG A 286 8.18 -2.43 15.54
N SER A 287 9.26 -2.95 16.12
CA SER A 287 10.26 -3.81 15.45
C SER A 287 9.82 -5.27 15.20
N VAL A 288 8.51 -5.55 15.16
CA VAL A 288 7.98 -6.93 15.10
C VAL A 288 8.40 -7.70 13.84
N HIS A 289 8.81 -6.99 12.79
CA HIS A 289 9.24 -7.59 11.53
C HIS A 289 10.75 -7.82 11.45
N THR A 290 11.53 -7.33 12.43
CA THR A 290 12.99 -7.55 12.50
C THR A 290 13.37 -8.64 13.50
N THR A 291 12.43 -9.14 14.30
CA THR A 291 12.63 -10.29 15.17
C THR A 291 12.62 -11.57 14.35
N SER A 292 13.79 -12.16 14.08
CA SER A 292 13.87 -13.55 13.65
C SER A 292 13.41 -14.44 14.81
N SER A 293 12.48 -15.36 14.58
CA SER A 293 12.09 -16.35 15.58
C SER A 293 13.30 -17.22 15.95
N ARG A 294 14.00 -16.87 17.03
CA ARG A 294 14.98 -17.72 17.72
C ARG A 294 14.27 -18.77 18.57
N SER A 295 13.13 -19.31 18.10
CA SER A 295 12.26 -20.22 18.85
C SER A 295 12.21 -21.62 18.23
N GLY A 296 13.33 -22.06 17.63
CA GLY A 296 13.49 -23.41 17.08
C GLY A 296 14.67 -24.20 17.67
N GLY A 297 15.33 -23.69 18.71
CA GLY A 297 16.58 -24.29 19.23
C GLY A 297 16.71 -24.33 20.76
N GLU A 298 15.64 -24.05 21.50
CA GLU A 298 15.68 -24.01 22.97
C GLU A 298 14.46 -24.69 23.56
N GLN A 299 14.21 -25.94 23.13
CA GLN A 299 13.39 -26.87 23.89
C GLN A 299 14.31 -27.70 24.79
N ARG A 300 14.41 -27.26 26.05
CA ARG A 300 14.41 -28.11 27.24
C ARG A 300 15.62 -29.05 27.43
N LEU A 301 16.71 -28.50 27.96
CA LEU A 301 17.68 -29.24 28.78
C LEU A 301 17.44 -28.96 30.27
N GLU A 302 16.20 -29.17 30.72
CA GLU A 302 15.88 -29.27 32.14
C GLU A 302 14.97 -30.48 32.32
N GLY A 303 15.55 -31.57 32.83
CA GLY A 303 14.81 -32.75 33.24
C GLY A 303 15.47 -34.08 32.90
N TYR A 304 16.68 -34.34 33.41
CA TYR A 304 17.04 -35.68 33.90
C TYR A 304 18.26 -35.59 34.82
N SER A 305 18.04 -35.76 36.13
CA SER A 305 19.09 -36.04 37.11
C SER A 305 19.12 -37.53 37.39
N ASP A 306 20.35 -38.06 37.45
CA ASP A 306 20.82 -39.31 38.05
C ASP A 306 20.62 -40.63 37.27
N ASP A 307 21.69 -41.09 36.60
CA ASP A 307 22.31 -42.39 36.89
C ASP A 307 23.75 -42.46 36.30
N PRO A 308 24.82 -42.72 37.08
CA PRO A 308 26.17 -42.85 36.57
C PRO A 308 26.61 -44.32 36.55
N ASP A 309 26.09 -45.15 35.63
CA ASP A 309 26.70 -46.44 35.29
C ASP A 309 26.03 -47.12 34.08
N ALA A 310 26.57 -46.89 32.88
CA ALA A 310 26.54 -47.78 31.70
C ALA A 310 27.23 -47.02 30.55
N GLY A 311 28.46 -47.37 30.13
CA GLY A 311 28.74 -48.61 29.41
C GLY A 311 28.82 -48.29 27.91
N GLY A 312 30.05 -48.30 27.37
CA GLY A 312 30.45 -47.77 26.05
C GLY A 312 29.61 -48.14 24.83
N GLY A 313 29.73 -47.31 23.79
CA GLY A 313 29.19 -47.61 22.46
C GLY A 313 29.31 -46.47 21.46
N SER A 314 30.36 -46.53 20.63
CA SER A 314 30.60 -45.67 19.46
C SER A 314 29.37 -45.53 18.55
N ALA A 315 29.04 -44.31 18.10
CA ALA A 315 28.14 -44.11 16.96
C ALA A 315 28.78 -43.19 15.91
N LYS A 316 28.95 -43.77 14.72
CA LYS A 316 29.45 -43.15 13.48
C LYS A 316 28.45 -42.14 12.93
N LEU A 317 29.01 -41.10 12.31
CA LEU A 317 28.36 -40.17 11.40
C LEU A 317 27.83 -40.87 10.15
N TYR A 318 26.57 -40.59 9.82
CA TYR A 318 26.07 -40.33 8.45
C TYR A 318 25.08 -39.18 8.53
#